data_AF-A0A937V5N8-F1
#
_entry.id   AF-A0A937V5N8-F1
#
_cell.length_a   1.000
_cell.length_b   1.000
_cell.length_c   1.000
_cell.angle_alpha   90.00
_cell.angle_beta   90.00
_cell.angle_gamma   90.00
#
_symmetry.space_group_name_H-M   'P 1'
#
loop_
_entity.id
_entity.type
_entity.pdbx_description
1 polymer ?
#
loop_
_entity_poly.entity_id
_entity_poly.type
_entity_poly.pdbx_seq_one_letter_code
_entity_poly.pdbx_strand_id
1 'polypeptide(L)'
;MEKIEIVEVLWLDTIHTGGGGLTRKEASELKPVPCLSYGRLIEETDDHITIASNIMQHEGDSEQPEYREVTCIPRAVVQSIKKLG
;
A
#
# COMPACT_ATOMS: atom_id res chain seq x y z
N MET A 1 15.90 -3.83 -18.34
CA MET A 1 14.67 -3.60 -17.55
C MET A 1 14.97 -4.00 -16.12
N GLU A 2 14.74 -3.10 -15.17
CA GLU A 2 14.73 -3.48 -13.75
C GLU A 2 13.71 -4.59 -13.52
N LYS A 3 14.05 -5.54 -12.65
CA LYS A 3 13.12 -6.58 -12.25
C LYS A 3 12.00 -5.94 -11.42
N ILE A 4 10.79 -5.97 -11.95
CA ILE A 4 9.60 -5.55 -11.21
C ILE A 4 9.29 -6.66 -10.21
N GLU A 5 9.28 -6.32 -8.92
CA GLU A 5 8.88 -7.24 -7.86
C GLU A 5 7.44 -6.93 -7.45
N ILE A 6 6.54 -7.88 -7.69
CA ILE A 6 5.14 -7.78 -7.24
C ILE A 6 5.00 -8.50 -5.90
N VAL A 7 4.33 -7.85 -4.95
CA VAL A 7 4.09 -8.37 -3.61
C VAL A 7 2.60 -8.38 -3.27
N GLU A 8 2.21 -9.40 -2.50
CA GLU A 8 0.98 -9.47 -1.74
C GLU A 8 1.30 -9.11 -0.29
N VAL A 9 0.61 -8.11 0.27
CA VAL A 9 0.79 -7.65 1.65
C VAL A 9 -0.53 -7.83 2.39
N LEU A 10 -0.54 -8.69 3.40
CA LEU A 10 -1.62 -8.82 4.36
C LEU A 10 -1.28 -7.93 5.56
N TRP A 11 -2.18 -7.02 5.94
CA TRP A 11 -1.95 -6.04 7.00
C TRP A 11 -3.26 -5.68 7.71
N LEU A 12 -3.17 -5.01 8.87
CA LEU A 12 -4.32 -4.53 9.61
C LEU A 12 -4.56 -3.04 9.35
N ASP A 13 -5.79 -2.68 9.02
CA ASP A 13 -6.24 -1.30 8.93
C ASP A 13 -7.63 -1.14 9.55
N THR A 14 -8.08 0.09 9.71
CA THR A 14 -9.46 0.42 10.05
C THR A 14 -10.18 0.90 8.80
N ILE A 15 -11.27 0.23 8.41
CA ILE A 15 -12.05 0.62 7.22
C ILE A 15 -13.29 1.41 7.65
N HIS A 16 -13.54 2.52 6.95
CA HIS A 16 -14.79 3.25 7.02
C HIS A 16 -15.42 3.34 5.63
N THR A 17 -16.68 2.90 5.51
CA THR A 17 -17.41 2.87 4.24
C THR A 17 -18.31 4.10 4.02
N GLY A 18 -18.29 5.08 4.93
CA GLY A 18 -19.00 6.34 4.76
C GLY A 18 -18.12 7.36 4.03
N GLY A 19 -18.71 8.09 3.08
CA GLY A 19 -18.03 9.25 2.50
C GLY A 19 -17.96 10.38 3.53
N GLY A 20 -16.75 10.79 3.93
CA GLY A 20 -16.54 11.89 4.87
C GLY A 20 -15.44 11.62 5.90
N GLY A 21 -15.14 12.64 6.71
CA GLY A 21 -14.28 12.47 7.88
C GLY A 21 -15.05 11.88 9.05
N LEU A 22 -14.34 11.19 9.93
CA LEU A 22 -14.89 10.66 11.18
C LEU A 22 -14.69 11.67 12.31
N THR A 23 -15.66 11.74 13.22
CA THR A 23 -15.40 12.30 14.55
C THR A 23 -14.40 11.42 15.29
N ARG A 24 -13.72 11.99 16.30
CA ARG A 24 -12.80 11.23 17.17
C ARG A 24 -13.47 10.01 17.81
N LYS A 25 -14.76 10.13 18.16
CA LYS A 25 -15.53 9.04 18.78
C LYS A 25 -15.75 7.91 17.79
N GLU A 26 -16.23 8.22 16.59
CA GLU A 26 -16.47 7.21 15.55
C GLU A 26 -15.16 6.52 15.14
N ALA A 27 -14.07 7.27 15.01
CA ALA A 27 -12.76 6.70 14.73
C ALA A 27 -12.29 5.73 15.84
N SER A 28 -12.56 6.04 17.11
CA SER A 28 -12.20 5.17 18.23
C SER A 28 -13.03 3.89 18.33
N GLU A 29 -14.18 3.85 17.65
CA GLU A 29 -15.07 2.68 17.61
C GLU A 29 -14.77 1.76 16.42
N LEU A 30 -13.90 2.20 15.49
CA LEU A 30 -13.45 1.35 14.38
C LEU A 30 -12.66 0.16 14.90
N LYS A 31 -12.95 -1.00 14.32
CA LYS A 31 -12.23 -2.23 14.61
C LYS A 31 -11.19 -2.46 13.53
N PRO A 32 -9.97 -2.92 13.89
CA PRO A 32 -9.01 -3.39 12.92
C PRO A 32 -9.60 -4.54 12.12
N VAL A 33 -9.36 -4.52 10.81
CA VAL A 33 -9.74 -5.57 9.87
C VAL A 33 -8.54 -5.96 9.04
N PRO A 34 -8.42 -7.24 8.63
CA PRO A 34 -7.39 -7.67 7.72
C PRO A 34 -7.65 -7.09 6.32
N CYS A 35 -6.63 -6.44 5.79
CA CYS A 35 -6.57 -5.85 4.46
C CYS A 35 -5.54 -6.61 3.63
N LEU A 36 -5.87 -6.88 2.38
CA LEU A 36 -4.98 -7.52 1.42
C LEU A 36 -4.72 -6.55 0.29
N SER A 37 -3.45 -6.23 0.06
CA SER A 37 -3.03 -5.30 -0.98
C SER A 37 -2.01 -5.96 -1.90
N TYR A 38 -2.12 -5.66 -3.19
CA TYR A 38 -1.20 -6.11 -4.21
C TYR A 38 -0.58 -4.90 -4.88
N GLY A 39 0.73 -4.95 -5.12
CA GLY A 39 1.40 -3.85 -5.82
C GLY A 39 2.85 -4.15 -6.12
N ARG A 40 3.45 -3.29 -6.91
CA ARG A 40 4.91 -3.28 -7.10
C ARG A 40 5.57 -2.80 -5.82
N LEU A 41 6.57 -3.54 -5.36
CA LEU A 41 7.41 -3.10 -4.25
C LEU A 41 8.24 -1.88 -4.68
N ILE A 42 8.03 -0.75 -4.01
CA ILE A 42 8.83 0.47 -4.20
C ILE A 42 9.98 0.48 -3.19
N GLU A 43 9.66 0.20 -1.93
CA GLU A 43 10.62 0.26 -0.84
C GLU A 43 10.21 -0.70 0.29
N GLU A 44 11.21 -1.32 0.90
CA GLU A 44 11.04 -2.14 2.10
C GLU A 44 12.12 -1.78 3.12
N THR A 45 11.71 -1.31 4.30
CA THR A 45 12.60 -0.96 5.43
C THR A 45 12.17 -1.72 6.69
N ASP A 46 12.93 -1.62 7.77
CA ASP A 46 12.51 -2.18 9.06
C ASP A 46 11.23 -1.52 9.60
N ASP A 47 10.95 -0.27 9.20
CA ASP A 47 9.82 0.53 9.70
C ASP A 47 8.55 0.38 8.85
N HIS A 48 8.67 0.17 7.54
CA HIS A 48 7.53 0.15 6.63
C HIS A 48 7.78 -0.62 5.33
N ILE A 49 6.69 -0.86 4.60
CA ILE A 49 6.68 -1.33 3.22
C ILE A 49 5.85 -0.37 2.37
N THR A 50 6.39 0.05 1.23
CA THR A 50 5.71 0.92 0.27
C THR A 50 5.44 0.17 -1.03
N ILE A 51 4.18 0.14 -1.45
CA ILE A 51 3.75 -0.48 -2.71
C ILE A 51 2.95 0.50 -3.57
N ALA A 52 2.91 0.27 -4.88
CA ALA A 52 2.02 0.98 -5.80
C ALA A 52 1.25 0.01 -6.70
N SER A 53 -0.04 0.27 -6.90
CA SER A 53 -0.90 -0.50 -7.81
C SER A 53 -0.85 0.00 -9.27
N ASN A 54 -0.49 1.27 -9.50
CA ASN A 54 -0.47 1.87 -10.83
C ASN A 54 0.91 2.45 -11.19
N ILE A 55 1.41 2.10 -12.37
CA ILE A 55 2.64 2.66 -12.97
C ILE A 55 2.25 3.38 -14.25
N MET A 56 2.36 4.71 -14.26
CA MET A 56 2.17 5.50 -15.47
C MET A 56 3.52 5.56 -16.19
N GLN A 57 3.57 4.99 -17.39
CA GLN A 57 4.62 5.32 -18.35
C GLN A 57 4.08 6.47 -19.20
N HIS A 58 4.67 7.66 -19.07
CA HIS A 58 4.38 8.71 -20.04
C HIS A 58 4.94 8.31 -21.40
N GLU A 59 4.15 8.52 -22.46
CA GLU A 59 4.65 8.46 -23.83
C GLU A 59 5.58 9.68 -24.05
N GLY A 60 6.81 9.57 -23.55
CA GLY A 60 7.80 10.65 -23.61
C GLY A 60 8.69 10.66 -22.38
N ASP A 61 9.80 9.91 -22.46
CA ASP A 61 11.10 10.15 -21.81
C ASP A 61 11.13 10.79 -20.40
N SER A 62 10.18 10.47 -19.52
CA SER A 62 10.39 10.72 -18.10
C SER A 62 11.39 9.68 -17.63
N GLU A 63 12.62 10.11 -17.32
CA GLU A 63 13.71 9.26 -16.82
C GLU A 63 13.33 8.45 -15.56
N GLN A 64 12.19 8.74 -14.94
CA GLN A 64 11.67 8.06 -13.76
C GLN A 64 10.22 7.59 -13.93
N PRO A 65 9.86 6.40 -13.43
CA PRO A 65 8.49 5.91 -13.42
C PRO A 65 7.61 6.74 -12.46
N GLU A 66 6.42 7.12 -12.91
CA GLU A 66 5.40 7.72 -12.04
C GLU A 66 4.55 6.63 -11.39
N TYR A 67 4.59 6.55 -10.07
CA TYR A 67 3.75 5.65 -9.28
C TYR A 67 2.47 6.36 -8.83
N ARG A 68 1.33 5.74 -9.07
CA ARG A 68 0.03 6.18 -8.55
C ARG A 68 -0.51 5.16 -7.56
N GLU A 69 -1.38 5.62 -6.68
CA GLU A 69 -2.00 4.78 -5.63
C GLU A 69 -0.93 4.14 -4.73
N VAL A 70 0.02 4.95 -4.30
CA VAL A 70 1.10 4.54 -3.39
C VAL A 70 0.51 4.31 -2.00
N THR A 71 0.74 3.12 -1.46
CA THR A 71 0.34 2.75 -0.09
C THR A 71 1.61 2.49 0.72
N CYS A 72 1.80 3.25 1.80
CA CYS A 72 2.87 3.03 2.77
C CYS A 72 2.27 2.38 4.02
N ILE A 73 2.73 1.17 4.34
CA ILE A 73 2.18 0.33 5.38
C ILE A 73 3.24 0.17 6.48
N PRO A 74 2.98 0.63 7.72
CA PRO A 74 3.90 0.43 8.83
C PRO A 74 4.13 -1.06 9.10
N ARG A 75 5.38 -1.45 9.33
CA ARG A 75 5.76 -2.85 9.60
C ARG A 75 4.98 -3.44 10.77
N ALA A 76 4.69 -2.62 11.78
CA ALA A 76 3.95 -3.00 12.98
C ALA A 76 2.55 -3.57 12.71
N VAL A 77 1.93 -3.25 11.56
CA VAL A 77 0.60 -3.76 11.17
C VAL A 77 0.65 -4.79 10.05
N VAL A 78 1.83 -5.11 9.51
CA VAL A 78 2.00 -6.14 8.48
C VAL A 78 1.94 -7.52 9.12
N GLN A 79 1.04 -8.36 8.61
CA GLN A 79 0.91 -9.75 9.03
C GLN A 79 1.77 -10.68 8.18
N SER A 80 1.85 -10.43 6.87
CA SER A 80 2.72 -11.19 5.96
C SER A 80 2.98 -10.46 4.65
N ILE A 81 4.13 -10.76 4.04
CA ILE A 81 4.48 -10.33 2.68
C ILE A 81 4.83 -11.56 1.86
N LYS A 82 4.24 -11.68 0.67
CA LYS A 82 4.50 -12.76 -0.28
C LYS A 82 4.93 -12.18 -1.63
N LYS A 83 6.13 -12.55 -2.07
CA LYS A 83 6.68 -12.19 -3.40
C LYS A 83 6.02 -13.07 -4.47
N LEU A 84 5.53 -12.45 -5.55
CA LEU A 84 4.74 -13.11 -6.59
C LEU A 84 5.47 -13.22 -7.95
N GLY A 85 6.58 -12.52 -8.14
CA GLY A 85 7.39 -12.54 -9.37
C GLY A 85 8.35 -11.37 -9.41
#